data_AF-A0A376TWS2-F1
#
_entry.id   AF-A0A376TWS2-F1
#
_cell.length_a   1.000
_cell.length_b   1.000
_cell.length_c   1.000
_cell.angle_alpha   90.00
_cell.angle_beta   90.00
_cell.angle_gamma   90.00
#
_symmetry.space_group_name_H-M   'P 1'
#
loop_
_entity.id
_entity.type
_entity.pdbx_description
1 polymer ?
#
loop_
_entity_poly.entity_id
_entity_poly.type
_entity_poly.pdbx_seq_one_letter_code
_entity_poly.pdbx_strand_id
1 'polypeptide(L)' 'MRNSGAITVVEGIGDNGCEYMTGGIVCILGKTGVNFGAGMTGGFAYVLDESGDFRKTLTRNCRGLKR' A
#
# COMPACT_ATOMS: atom_id res chain seq x y z
N MET A 1 3.76 1.40 9.71
CA MET A 1 3.48 2.85 9.99
C MET A 1 2.00 3.12 9.73
N ARG A 2 1.24 3.71 10.66
CA ARG A 2 -0.23 3.74 10.62
C ARG A 2 -0.81 5.02 9.97
N ASN A 3 -1.49 4.85 8.83
CA ASN A 3 -2.41 5.85 8.30
C ASN A 3 -3.86 5.55 8.75
N SER A 4 -4.58 6.56 9.25
CA SER A 4 -5.98 6.42 9.72
C SER A 4 -6.94 7.45 9.10
N GLY A 5 -6.51 8.19 8.07
CA GLY A 5 -7.35 9.21 7.45
C GLY A 5 -6.63 10.21 6.55
N ALA A 6 -5.30 10.14 6.44
CA ALA A 6 -4.55 11.01 5.56
C ALA A 6 -4.68 10.56 4.09
N ILE A 7 -4.63 11.56 3.20
CA ILE A 7 -4.51 11.36 1.76
C ILE A 7 -3.07 11.68 1.38
N THR A 8 -2.42 10.77 0.66
CA THR A 8 -0.99 10.94 0.33
C THR A 8 -0.67 10.37 -1.05
N VAL A 9 0.21 11.05 -1.76
CA VAL A 9 0.80 10.59 -3.02
C VAL A 9 2.31 10.49 -2.82
N VAL A 10 2.89 9.36 -3.18
CA VAL A 10 4.33 9.11 -3.12
C VAL A 10 4.82 8.47 -4.40
N GLU A 11 6.06 8.72 -4.79
CA GLU A 11 6.69 8.12 -5.98
C GLU A 11 7.28 6.74 -5.71
N GLY A 12 7.25 6.28 -4.46
CA GLY A 12 7.72 4.98 -4.06
C GLY A 12 7.64 4.81 -2.56
N ILE A 13 7.64 3.55 -2.12
CA ILE A 13 7.64 3.21 -0.70
C ILE A 13 8.54 2.01 -0.46
N GLY A 14 9.26 2.02 0.66
CA GLY A 14 10.06 0.88 1.11
C GLY A 14 9.20 -0.23 1.71
N ASP A 15 9.84 -1.05 2.52
CA ASP A 15 9.21 -2.20 3.17
C ASP A 15 8.15 -1.78 4.20
N ASN A 16 7.19 -2.68 4.43
CA ASN A 16 6.08 -2.51 5.37
C ASN A 16 5.22 -1.26 5.08
N GLY A 17 5.07 -0.92 3.80
CA GLY A 17 4.20 0.16 3.34
C GLY A 17 2.73 -0.09 3.68
N CYS A 18 2.02 0.96 4.10
CA CYS A 18 0.60 0.91 4.51
C CYS A 18 0.29 -0.11 5.61
N GLU A 19 1.29 -0.51 6.38
CA GLU A 19 1.12 -1.45 7.48
C GLU A 19 0.25 -0.86 8.59
N TYR A 20 -0.74 -1.63 9.06
CA TYR A 20 -1.75 -1.18 10.02
C TYR A 20 -2.57 0.03 9.56
N MET A 21 -2.68 0.25 8.25
CA MET A 21 -3.58 1.29 7.73
C MET A 21 -5.04 0.94 8.06
N THR A 22 -5.73 1.91 8.67
CA THR A 22 -7.12 1.78 9.14
C THR A 22 -8.08 2.71 8.40
N GLY A 23 -7.57 3.69 7.66
CA GLY A 23 -8.36 4.65 6.89
C GLY A 23 -7.47 5.59 6.07
N GLY A 24 -8.08 6.37 5.17
CA GLY A 24 -7.39 7.27 4.25
C GLY A 24 -7.17 6.70 2.86
N ILE A 25 -6.43 7.44 2.02
CA ILE A 25 -6.12 7.07 0.63
C ILE A 25 -4.63 7.26 0.40
N VAL A 26 -3.96 6.22 -0.11
CA VAL A 26 -2.54 6.30 -0.51
C VAL A 26 -2.42 5.95 -1.98
N CYS A 27 -1.77 6.82 -2.75
CA CYS A 27 -1.42 6.58 -4.14
C CYS A 27 0.11 6.45 -4.25
N ILE A 28 0.58 5.33 -4.78
CA ILE A 28 2.00 5.04 -4.96
C ILE A 28 2.28 4.95 -6.46
N LEU A 29 3.07 5.89 -6.97
CA LEU A 29 3.41 6.02 -8.40
C LEU A 29 4.72 5.31 -8.76
N GLY A 30 5.10 4.30 -8.00
CA GLY A 30 6.34 3.56 -8.23
C GLY A 30 6.50 2.34 -7.34
N LYS A 31 7.75 1.94 -7.10
CA LYS A 31 8.05 0.66 -6.45
C LYS A 31 7.58 0.62 -4.99
N THR A 32 7.11 -0.55 -4.58
CA THR A 32 6.78 -0.87 -3.19
C THR A 32 7.77 -1.90 -2.64
N GLY A 33 8.18 -1.76 -1.38
CA GLY A 33 8.91 -2.80 -0.67
C GLY A 33 8.03 -3.97 -0.22
N VAL A 34 8.65 -4.94 0.45
CA VAL A 34 7.98 -6.18 0.89
C VAL A 34 6.97 -5.93 2.02
N ASN A 35 6.08 -6.90 2.26
CA ASN A 35 5.04 -6.84 3.29
C ASN A 35 4.09 -5.64 3.16
N PHE A 36 3.79 -5.24 1.93
CA PHE A 36 2.86 -4.16 1.69
C PHE A 36 1.45 -4.52 2.18
N GLY A 37 0.86 -3.62 2.96
CA GLY A 37 -0.49 -3.75 3.50
C GLY A 37 -0.61 -4.79 4.62
N ALA A 38 0.49 -5.16 5.28
CA ALA A 38 0.46 -6.03 6.45
C ALA A 38 -0.44 -5.42 7.54
N GLY A 39 -1.48 -6.16 7.95
CA GLY A 39 -2.45 -5.66 8.94
C GLY A 39 -3.29 -4.46 8.47
N MET A 40 -3.36 -4.16 7.17
CA MET A 40 -4.26 -3.15 6.64
C MET A 40 -5.72 -3.59 6.81
N THR A 41 -6.47 -2.89 7.65
CA THR A 41 -7.86 -3.20 7.98
C THR A 41 -8.86 -2.23 7.35
N GLY A 42 -8.42 -1.06 6.89
CA GLY A 42 -9.31 -0.08 6.25
C GLY A 42 -8.58 1.00 5.42
N GLY A 43 -9.31 1.65 4.52
CA GLY A 43 -8.79 2.63 3.56
C GLY A 43 -8.54 2.05 2.17
N PHE A 44 -7.98 2.88 1.27
CA PHE A 44 -7.64 2.48 -0.10
C PHE A 44 -6.19 2.75 -0.43
N ALA A 45 -5.56 1.79 -1.12
CA ALA A 45 -4.23 1.94 -1.68
C ALA A 45 -4.28 1.70 -3.20
N TYR A 46 -3.72 2.64 -3.95
CA TYR A 46 -3.52 2.57 -5.39
C TYR A 46 -2.02 2.44 -5.64
N VAL A 47 -1.63 1.45 -6.44
CA VAL A 47 -0.22 1.18 -6.75
C VAL A 47 -0.06 1.09 -8.25
N LEU A 48 0.69 2.03 -8.82
CA LEU A 48 1.15 1.97 -10.19
C LEU A 48 2.32 0.98 -10.26
N ASP A 49 2.06 -0.19 -10.82
CA ASP A 49 3.06 -1.23 -11.02
C ASP A 49 3.35 -1.43 -12.51
N GLU A 50 4.32 -0.68 -13.03
CA GLU A 50 4.77 -0.81 -14.42
C GLU A 50 5.53 -2.12 -14.68
N SER A 51 6.15 -2.67 -13.64
CA SER A 51 6.97 -3.89 -13.69
C SER A 51 6.18 -5.21 -13.57
N GLY A 52 4.96 -5.17 -13.03
CA GLY A 52 4.15 -6.35 -12.73
C GLY A 52 4.59 -7.14 -11.47
N ASP A 53 5.57 -6.64 -10.72
CA ASP A 53 6.18 -7.34 -9.58
C ASP A 53 5.47 -7.09 -8.25
N PHE A 54 4.53 -6.15 -8.17
CA PHE A 54 3.85 -5.77 -6.93
C PHE A 54 3.10 -6.94 -6.26
N ARG A 55 2.70 -7.95 -7.05
CA ARG A 55 2.03 -9.13 -6.47
C ARG A 55 2.93 -9.92 -5.51
N LYS A 56 4.25 -9.82 -5.67
CA LYS A 56 5.23 -10.52 -4.84
C LYS A 56 5.44 -9.85 -3.48
N THR A 57 5.23 -8.54 -3.41
CA THR A 57 5.46 -7.75 -2.19
C THR A 57 4.21 -7.61 -1.32
N LEU A 58 3.03 -7.89 -1.88
CA LEU A 58 1.74 -7.80 -1.20
C LEU A 58 1.54 -8.89 -0.14
N THR A 59 1.10 -8.51 1.06
CA THR A 59 0.70 -9.47 2.09
C THR A 59 -0.70 -10.04 1.81
N ARG A 60 -0.89 -11.33 2.14
CA ARG A 60 -2.15 -12.09 1.92
C ARG A 60 -3.43 -11.46 2.47
N ASN A 61 -3.33 -10.62 3.51
CA ASN A 61 -4.47 -10.09 4.25
C ASN A 61 -4.79 -8.61 3.93
N CYS A 62 -4.15 -8.03 2.91
CA CYS A 62 -4.38 -6.63 2.52
C CYS A 62 -5.77 -6.48 1.86
N ARG A 63 -6.65 -5.66 2.46
CA ARG A 63 -7.98 -5.33 1.92
C ARG A 63 -8.00 -3.91 1.34
N GLY A 64 -8.86 -3.65 0.35
CA GLY A 64 -9.03 -2.30 -0.22
C GLY A 64 -7.98 -1.88 -1.26
N LEU A 65 -7.24 -2.85 -1.81
CA LEU A 65 -6.25 -2.59 -2.86
C LEU A 65 -6.95 -2.50 -4.23
N LYS A 66 -6.72 -1.41 -4.95
CA LYS A 66 -7.09 -1.27 -6.37
C LYS A 66 -5.80 -1.12 -7.18
N ARG A 67 -5.68 -1.97 -8.20
CA ARG A 67 -4.61 -1.92 -9.21
C ARG A 67 -5.06 -1.07 -10.37
#